data_AF-A0A9E3WPS3-F1
#
_entry.id   AF-A0A9E3WPS3-F1
#
_cell.length_a   1.000
_cell.length_b   1.000
_cell.length_c   1.000
_cell.angle_alpha   90.00
_cell.angle_beta   90.00
_cell.angle_gamma   90.00
#
_symmetry.space_group_name_H-M   'P 1'
#
loop_
_entity.id
_entity.type
_entity.pdbx_description
1 polymer ?
#
loop_
_entity_poly.entity_id
_entity_poly.type
_entity_poly.pdbx_seq_one_letter_code
_entity_poly.pdbx_strand_id
1 'polypeptide(L)'
;MIAPVLAAGVNWHAFFFLLFALVSCGMALAVLFTSNIVRMAFYLTISLGAVAGLFMLAGAHFVGAMQLMIYVGGTLVLLIFGVMLTAQSQFVEMKTPGGEWVLAAIVGGALLTVLLAAALSVPGWRGPSETQFAAAQAMDVSSDGTAIGAGLMGLRTDALSQSDPQLRQGMSGYLLQFEIVSVHLLVVLIGAAYLARARQHREGHVSRRAPQVDSRRRNGLVTAVLLVVFALHAGCAAACFVGGPSLHAIVPGLETAESWLWPALGVCCAVDAALLLIVLNWQRWAYWALVVAALVECAVLYSAHAAPLTIVGTLALAAIWLALLMGLLRLGGSQSMWAQME
;
A
#
# COMPACT_ATOMS: atom_id res chain seq x y z
N MET A 1 34.22 12.56 -45.49
CA MET A 1 34.23 12.15 -44.07
C MET A 1 32.91 12.48 -43.34
N ILE A 2 31.74 12.32 -43.97
CA ILE A 2 30.42 12.61 -43.34
C ILE A 2 29.55 11.34 -43.22
N ALA A 3 29.91 10.26 -43.93
CA ALA A 3 29.19 8.99 -43.87
C ALA A 3 29.27 8.22 -42.52
N PRO A 4 30.34 8.25 -41.70
CA PRO A 4 30.39 7.45 -40.48
C PRO A 4 29.69 8.11 -39.29
N VAL A 5 29.18 9.35 -39.41
CA VAL A 5 28.42 10.01 -38.33
C VAL A 5 26.93 9.69 -38.42
N LEU A 6 26.41 9.47 -39.62
CA LEU A 6 25.04 8.99 -39.84
C LEU A 6 24.92 7.46 -39.69
N ALA A 7 26.04 6.75 -39.83
CA ALA A 7 26.17 5.31 -39.60
C ALA A 7 26.94 4.96 -38.31
N ALA A 8 27.16 5.91 -37.41
CA ALA A 8 27.49 5.65 -36.02
C ALA A 8 26.21 5.13 -35.35
N GLY A 9 26.11 3.80 -35.33
CA GLY A 9 24.87 3.04 -35.18
C GLY A 9 23.92 3.56 -34.13
N VAL A 10 22.66 3.74 -34.52
CA VAL A 10 21.55 3.87 -33.57
C VAL A 10 21.65 2.70 -32.60
N ASN A 11 21.89 3.00 -31.32
CA ASN A 11 21.82 2.01 -30.26
C ASN A 11 20.36 1.53 -30.17
N TRP A 12 20.02 0.49 -30.91
CA TRP A 12 18.64 -0.02 -31.02
C TRP A 12 18.04 -0.32 -29.65
N HIS A 13 18.85 -0.85 -28.71
CA HIS A 13 18.44 -1.02 -27.32
C HIS A 13 18.03 0.30 -26.66
N ALA A 14 18.84 1.35 -26.75
CA ALA A 14 18.50 2.66 -26.17
C ALA A 14 17.29 3.31 -26.85
N PHE A 15 17.15 3.13 -28.17
CA PHE A 15 16.01 3.60 -28.92
C PHE A 15 14.70 2.93 -28.45
N PHE A 16 14.67 1.60 -28.39
CA PHE A 16 13.49 0.86 -27.90
C PHE A 16 13.22 1.14 -26.42
N PHE A 17 14.26 1.28 -25.60
CA PHE A 17 14.10 1.66 -24.19
C PHE A 17 13.38 3.00 -24.06
N LEU A 18 13.88 4.03 -24.76
CA LEU A 18 13.28 5.36 -24.72
C LEU A 18 11.87 5.36 -25.29
N LEU A 19 11.64 4.63 -26.39
CA LEU A 19 10.31 4.47 -26.99
C LEU A 19 9.32 3.88 -25.99
N PHE A 20 9.62 2.73 -25.38
CA PHE A 20 8.71 2.09 -24.43
C PHE A 20 8.55 2.91 -23.13
N ALA A 21 9.62 3.57 -22.65
CA ALA A 21 9.54 4.44 -21.48
C ALA A 21 8.62 5.65 -21.74
N LEU A 22 8.80 6.34 -22.86
CA LEU A 22 7.95 7.49 -23.23
C LEU A 22 6.51 7.07 -23.49
N VAL A 23 6.29 5.93 -24.17
CA VAL A 23 4.94 5.40 -24.39
C VAL A 23 4.29 5.02 -23.06
N SER A 24 5.01 4.36 -22.16
CA SER A 24 4.49 3.97 -20.84
C SER A 24 4.04 5.19 -20.02
N CYS A 25 4.92 6.19 -19.87
CA CYS A 25 4.62 7.41 -19.14
C CYS A 25 3.55 8.27 -19.82
N GLY A 26 3.65 8.44 -21.15
CA GLY A 26 2.70 9.24 -21.92
C GLY A 26 1.29 8.65 -21.88
N MET A 27 1.15 7.34 -21.98
CA MET A 27 -0.14 6.66 -21.88
C MET A 27 -0.68 6.66 -20.44
N ALA A 28 0.18 6.54 -19.42
CA ALA A 28 -0.24 6.69 -18.03
C ALA A 28 -0.81 8.10 -17.75
N LEU A 29 -0.20 9.15 -18.30
CA LEU A 29 -0.75 10.51 -18.25
C LEU A 29 -2.06 10.63 -19.05
N ALA A 30 -2.15 10.00 -20.22
CA ALA A 30 -3.36 10.00 -21.02
C ALA A 30 -4.56 9.34 -20.30
N VAL A 31 -4.32 8.31 -19.48
CA VAL A 31 -5.35 7.73 -18.59
C VAL A 31 -5.91 8.79 -17.62
N LEU A 32 -5.03 9.58 -17.00
CA LEU A 32 -5.43 10.62 -16.03
C LEU A 32 -6.24 11.76 -16.66
N PHE A 33 -5.88 12.19 -17.87
CA PHE A 33 -6.53 13.34 -18.53
C PHE A 33 -7.78 12.99 -19.32
N THR A 34 -8.03 11.70 -19.54
CA THR A 34 -9.20 11.25 -20.30
C THR A 34 -10.42 11.21 -19.40
N SER A 35 -11.61 11.51 -19.92
CA SER A 35 -12.89 11.36 -19.19
C SER A 35 -13.69 10.11 -19.59
N ASN A 36 -13.38 9.54 -20.76
CA ASN A 36 -14.06 8.36 -21.27
C ASN A 36 -13.38 7.07 -20.77
N ILE A 37 -14.15 6.26 -20.04
CA ILE A 37 -13.68 5.00 -19.42
C ILE A 37 -13.07 4.03 -20.44
N VAL A 38 -13.68 3.88 -21.62
CA VAL A 38 -13.18 2.96 -22.66
C VAL A 38 -11.84 3.44 -23.21
N ARG A 39 -11.68 4.77 -23.34
CA ARG A 39 -10.41 5.36 -23.79
C ARG A 39 -9.33 5.28 -22.71
N MET A 40 -9.68 5.49 -21.43
CA MET A 40 -8.77 5.25 -20.30
C MET A 40 -8.26 3.81 -20.31
N ALA A 41 -9.17 2.85 -20.45
CA ALA A 41 -8.86 1.43 -20.53
C ALA A 41 -7.84 1.12 -21.63
N PHE A 42 -8.06 1.65 -22.85
CA PHE A 42 -7.15 1.47 -23.97
C PHE A 42 -5.74 2.05 -23.71
N TYR A 43 -5.66 3.25 -23.14
CA TYR A 43 -4.35 3.84 -22.80
C TYR A 43 -3.64 3.05 -21.69
N LEU A 44 -4.37 2.54 -20.71
CA LEU A 44 -3.81 1.69 -19.68
C LEU A 44 -3.25 0.37 -20.26
N THR A 45 -3.94 -0.24 -21.24
CA THR A 45 -3.44 -1.42 -21.98
C THR A 45 -2.09 -1.12 -22.63
N ILE A 46 -1.98 0.00 -23.34
CA ILE A 46 -0.73 0.37 -24.03
C ILE A 46 0.38 0.66 -23.02
N SER A 47 0.08 1.36 -21.92
CA SER A 47 1.06 1.66 -20.87
C SER A 47 1.62 0.37 -20.25
N LEU A 48 0.75 -0.55 -19.83
CA LEU A 48 1.16 -1.83 -19.23
C LEU A 48 1.87 -2.76 -20.24
N GLY A 49 1.47 -2.72 -21.51
CA GLY A 49 2.16 -3.42 -22.60
C GLY A 49 3.57 -2.86 -22.85
N ALA A 50 3.74 -1.53 -22.79
CA ALA A 50 5.05 -0.89 -22.89
C ALA A 50 5.96 -1.24 -21.70
N VAL A 51 5.41 -1.36 -20.48
CA VAL A 51 6.15 -1.86 -19.30
C VAL A 51 6.61 -3.31 -19.52
N ALA A 52 5.79 -4.18 -20.12
CA ALA A 52 6.23 -5.52 -20.48
C ALA A 52 7.41 -5.50 -21.47
N GLY A 53 7.38 -4.59 -22.45
CA GLY A 53 8.49 -4.31 -23.36
C GLY A 53 9.76 -3.89 -22.62
N LEU A 54 9.65 -3.02 -21.61
CA LEU A 54 10.79 -2.61 -20.76
C LEU A 54 11.38 -3.80 -19.98
N PHE A 55 10.54 -4.69 -19.43
CA PHE A 55 11.04 -5.90 -18.75
C PHE A 55 11.76 -6.86 -19.71
N MET A 56 11.23 -7.05 -20.91
CA MET A 56 11.90 -7.84 -21.94
C MET A 56 13.25 -7.25 -22.33
N LEU A 57 13.31 -5.92 -22.46
CA LEU A 57 14.54 -5.20 -22.81
C LEU A 57 15.57 -5.22 -21.68
N ALA A 58 15.12 -5.37 -20.43
CA ALA A 58 15.96 -5.58 -19.26
C ALA A 58 16.43 -7.04 -19.07
N GLY A 59 16.12 -7.94 -20.01
CA GLY A 59 16.47 -9.37 -19.94
C GLY A 59 15.56 -10.21 -19.06
N ALA A 60 14.48 -9.64 -18.51
CA ALA A 60 13.54 -10.31 -17.62
C ALA A 60 12.37 -10.93 -18.40
N HIS A 61 12.64 -11.93 -19.25
CA HIS A 61 11.65 -12.48 -20.18
C HIS A 61 10.44 -13.11 -19.49
N PHE A 62 10.65 -13.92 -18.45
CA PHE A 62 9.54 -14.50 -17.69
C PHE A 62 8.66 -13.40 -17.07
N VAL A 63 9.26 -12.41 -16.41
CA VAL A 63 8.52 -11.31 -15.76
C VAL A 63 7.75 -10.49 -16.79
N GLY A 64 8.35 -10.17 -17.93
CA GLY A 64 7.65 -9.46 -19.02
C GLY A 64 6.50 -10.27 -19.61
N ALA A 65 6.62 -11.60 -19.73
CA ALA A 65 5.54 -12.45 -20.20
C ALA A 65 4.38 -12.50 -19.18
N MET A 66 4.72 -12.62 -17.90
CA MET A 66 3.74 -12.56 -16.80
C MET A 66 3.06 -11.19 -16.72
N GLN A 67 3.76 -10.10 -17.06
CA GLN A 67 3.17 -8.76 -17.16
C GLN A 67 2.04 -8.71 -18.20
N LEU A 68 2.25 -9.33 -19.36
CA LEU A 68 1.21 -9.43 -20.39
C LEU A 68 0.09 -10.37 -19.97
N MET A 69 0.41 -11.55 -19.43
CA MET A 69 -0.59 -12.56 -19.08
C MET A 69 -1.49 -12.11 -17.92
N ILE A 70 -0.91 -11.59 -16.82
CA ILE A 70 -1.65 -11.23 -15.61
C ILE A 70 -2.24 -9.83 -15.74
N TYR A 71 -1.42 -8.81 -15.97
CA TYR A 71 -1.91 -7.43 -15.91
C TYR A 71 -2.71 -7.07 -17.15
N VAL A 72 -2.15 -7.24 -18.35
CA VAL A 72 -2.86 -6.90 -19.60
C VAL A 72 -3.98 -7.89 -19.91
N GLY A 73 -3.74 -9.19 -19.73
CA GLY A 73 -4.67 -10.26 -20.09
C GLY A 73 -5.81 -10.46 -19.10
N GLY A 74 -5.51 -10.51 -17.80
CA GLY A 74 -6.48 -10.84 -16.75
C GLY A 74 -7.03 -9.62 -16.01
N THR A 75 -6.18 -8.99 -15.21
CA THR A 75 -6.58 -7.93 -14.26
C THR A 75 -7.20 -6.73 -14.97
N LEU A 76 -6.59 -6.28 -16.07
CA LEU A 76 -7.10 -5.13 -16.83
C LEU A 76 -8.44 -5.43 -17.46
N VAL A 77 -8.63 -6.61 -18.06
CA VAL A 77 -9.91 -7.01 -18.66
C VAL A 77 -11.03 -7.05 -17.61
N LEU A 78 -10.75 -7.63 -16.44
CA LEU A 78 -11.70 -7.64 -15.31
C LEU A 78 -12.03 -6.22 -14.83
N LEU A 79 -11.02 -5.35 -14.71
CA LEU A 79 -11.20 -3.95 -14.32
C LEU A 79 -12.08 -3.21 -15.33
N ILE A 80 -11.82 -3.37 -16.63
CA ILE A 80 -12.58 -2.70 -17.69
C ILE A 80 -14.04 -3.14 -17.66
N PHE A 81 -14.32 -4.45 -17.60
CA PHE A 81 -15.69 -4.95 -17.49
C PHE A 81 -16.37 -4.44 -16.22
N GLY A 82 -15.70 -4.48 -15.07
CA GLY A 82 -16.26 -3.99 -13.81
C GLY A 82 -16.61 -2.50 -13.83
N VAL A 83 -15.72 -1.67 -14.36
CA VAL A 83 -15.96 -0.23 -14.46
C VAL A 83 -17.05 0.06 -15.50
N MET A 84 -17.04 -0.60 -16.67
CA MET A 84 -18.06 -0.40 -17.71
C MET A 84 -19.48 -0.79 -17.24
N LEU A 85 -19.60 -1.84 -16.41
CA LEU A 85 -20.89 -2.24 -15.82
C LEU A 85 -21.39 -1.25 -14.75
N THR A 86 -20.49 -0.51 -14.09
CA THR A 86 -20.82 0.42 -13.00
C THR A 86 -20.96 1.88 -13.47
N ALA A 87 -20.45 2.21 -14.66
CA ALA A 87 -20.35 3.56 -15.21
C ALA A 87 -21.69 4.29 -15.50
N GLN A 88 -22.84 3.66 -15.27
CA GLN A 88 -24.14 4.23 -15.62
C GLN A 88 -24.73 5.18 -14.57
N SER A 89 -24.10 5.34 -13.40
CA SER A 89 -24.57 6.31 -12.41
C SER A 89 -24.09 7.73 -12.76
N GLN A 90 -24.98 8.72 -12.63
CA GLN A 90 -24.61 10.12 -12.81
C GLN A 90 -23.63 10.50 -11.70
N PHE A 91 -22.35 10.60 -12.05
CA PHE A 91 -21.32 11.12 -11.16
C PHE A 91 -21.76 12.52 -10.73
N VAL A 92 -22.02 12.69 -9.43
CA VAL A 92 -22.21 14.01 -8.84
C VAL A 92 -20.94 14.79 -9.12
N GLU A 93 -21.03 15.87 -9.89
CA GLU A 93 -19.89 16.70 -10.27
C GLU A 93 -19.33 17.40 -9.03
N MET A 94 -18.41 16.72 -8.35
CA MET A 94 -17.68 17.28 -7.21
C MET A 94 -16.58 18.18 -7.77
N LYS A 95 -16.84 19.48 -7.82
CA LYS A 95 -15.82 20.47 -8.17
C LYS A 95 -14.82 20.56 -7.03
N THR A 96 -13.63 19.98 -7.21
CA THR A 96 -12.50 20.17 -6.31
C THR A 96 -12.07 21.65 -6.37
N PRO A 97 -12.11 22.40 -5.26
CA PRO A 97 -11.70 23.79 -5.24
C PRO A 97 -10.21 23.93 -5.60
N GLY A 98 -9.83 25.02 -6.27
CA GLY A 98 -8.47 25.21 -6.79
C GLY A 98 -7.37 25.15 -5.71
N GLY A 99 -7.69 25.53 -4.46
CA GLY A 99 -6.76 25.43 -3.33
C GLY A 99 -6.39 23.98 -2.97
N GLU A 100 -7.31 23.03 -3.11
CA GLU A 100 -7.05 21.60 -2.87
C GLU A 100 -6.14 21.01 -3.95
N TRP A 101 -6.30 21.44 -5.20
CA TRP A 101 -5.40 21.05 -6.30
C TRP A 101 -3.97 21.54 -6.06
N VAL A 102 -3.80 22.78 -5.60
CA VAL A 102 -2.49 23.32 -5.26
C VAL A 102 -1.87 22.57 -4.09
N LEU A 103 -2.65 22.28 -3.05
CA LEU A 103 -2.18 21.48 -1.91
C LEU A 103 -1.77 20.06 -2.34
N ALA A 104 -2.58 19.38 -3.16
CA ALA A 104 -2.27 18.06 -3.69
C ALA A 104 -1.00 18.07 -4.55
N ALA A 105 -0.81 19.10 -5.39
CA ALA A 105 0.40 19.27 -6.18
C ALA A 105 1.64 19.54 -5.32
N ILE A 106 1.52 20.34 -4.25
CA ILE A 106 2.62 20.59 -3.32
C ILE A 106 3.00 19.31 -2.58
N VAL A 107 2.02 18.59 -2.02
CA VAL A 107 2.29 17.36 -1.25
C VAL A 107 2.84 16.25 -2.17
N GLY A 108 2.20 16.03 -3.32
CA GLY A 108 2.66 15.05 -4.31
C GLY A 108 4.03 15.42 -4.90
N GLY A 109 4.26 16.70 -5.19
CA GLY A 109 5.53 17.22 -5.68
C GLY A 109 6.65 17.12 -4.65
N ALA A 110 6.36 17.41 -3.37
CA ALA A 110 7.32 17.24 -2.28
C ALA A 110 7.71 15.77 -2.10
N LEU A 111 6.72 14.85 -2.10
CA LEU A 111 6.98 13.41 -2.05
C LEU A 111 7.82 12.95 -3.24
N LEU A 112 7.46 13.35 -4.46
CA LEU A 112 8.22 13.02 -5.67
C LEU A 112 9.65 13.57 -5.59
N THR A 113 9.84 14.78 -5.09
CA THR A 113 11.16 15.40 -4.92
C THR A 113 12.01 14.63 -3.92
N VAL A 114 11.43 14.20 -2.78
CA VAL A 114 12.13 13.35 -1.80
C VAL A 114 12.52 12.01 -2.42
N LEU A 115 11.63 11.37 -3.17
CA LEU A 115 11.91 10.10 -3.84
C LEU A 115 13.00 10.25 -4.91
N LEU A 116 12.96 11.31 -5.72
CA LEU A 116 14.02 11.59 -6.70
C LEU A 116 15.34 11.92 -6.02
N ALA A 117 15.35 12.73 -4.97
CA ALA A 117 16.55 13.06 -4.23
C ALA A 117 17.16 11.79 -3.59
N ALA A 118 16.34 10.90 -3.03
CA ALA A 118 16.78 9.63 -2.48
C ALA A 118 17.36 8.72 -3.58
N ALA A 119 16.65 8.53 -4.69
CA ALA A 119 17.11 7.72 -5.81
C ALA A 119 18.41 8.25 -6.41
N LEU A 120 18.50 9.57 -6.60
CA LEU A 120 19.69 10.21 -7.15
C LEU A 120 20.79 10.33 -6.10
N SER A 121 20.56 10.20 -4.79
CA SER A 121 21.61 10.34 -3.77
C SER A 121 22.70 9.28 -3.87
N VAL A 122 22.34 8.10 -4.39
CA VAL A 122 23.22 6.92 -4.48
C VAL A 122 24.26 7.10 -5.59
N PRO A 123 25.55 7.28 -5.28
CA PRO A 123 26.58 7.54 -6.29
C PRO A 123 26.73 6.40 -7.30
N GLY A 124 26.46 5.17 -6.88
CA GLY A 124 26.52 3.98 -7.72
C GLY A 124 25.47 3.92 -8.84
N TRP A 125 24.46 4.79 -8.83
CA TRP A 125 23.41 4.85 -9.86
C TRP A 125 23.59 6.02 -10.84
N ARG A 126 24.64 6.84 -10.66
CA ARG A 126 24.85 8.10 -11.41
C ARG A 126 25.72 7.97 -12.67
N GLY A 127 26.24 6.79 -13.01
CA GLY A 127 27.20 6.60 -14.11
C GLY A 127 26.86 5.44 -15.04
N PRO A 128 27.27 5.49 -16.33
CA PRO A 128 27.19 4.37 -17.24
C PRO A 128 28.18 3.29 -16.77
N SER A 129 27.65 2.25 -16.12
CA SER A 129 28.44 1.11 -15.69
C SER A 129 28.69 0.19 -16.89
N GLU A 130 29.59 0.57 -17.78
CA GLU A 130 29.98 -0.24 -18.95
C GLU A 130 30.36 -1.68 -18.56
N THR A 131 30.95 -1.84 -17.37
CA THR A 131 31.28 -3.15 -16.77
C THR A 131 30.05 -3.95 -16.30
N GLN A 132 28.97 -3.30 -15.88
CA GLN A 132 27.74 -3.97 -15.45
C GLN A 132 26.82 -4.31 -16.63
N PHE A 133 26.78 -3.48 -17.68
CA PHE A 133 26.03 -3.81 -18.90
C PHE A 133 26.62 -5.02 -19.63
N ALA A 134 27.95 -5.06 -19.78
CA ALA A 134 28.63 -6.23 -20.35
C ALA A 134 28.50 -7.47 -19.46
N ALA A 135 28.58 -7.32 -18.13
CA ALA A 135 28.37 -8.42 -17.19
C ALA A 135 26.91 -8.89 -17.13
N ALA A 136 25.92 -8.01 -17.29
CA ALA A 136 24.50 -8.35 -17.35
C ALA A 136 24.12 -9.05 -18.66
N GLN A 137 24.76 -8.70 -19.79
CA GLN A 137 24.63 -9.44 -21.05
C GLN A 137 25.39 -10.77 -21.04
N ALA A 138 26.48 -10.89 -20.27
CA ALA A 138 27.26 -12.13 -20.14
C ALA A 138 26.69 -13.08 -19.08
N MET A 139 25.99 -12.56 -18.06
CA MET A 139 25.15 -13.34 -17.15
C MET A 139 23.83 -13.67 -17.85
N ASP A 140 23.90 -14.66 -18.74
CA ASP A 140 22.77 -15.53 -19.08
C ASP A 140 22.40 -16.36 -17.84
N VAL A 141 22.13 -15.68 -16.71
CA VAL A 141 21.52 -16.29 -15.53
C VAL A 141 20.08 -16.52 -15.93
N SER A 142 19.88 -17.66 -16.59
CA SER A 142 18.62 -18.35 -16.82
C SER A 142 17.42 -17.63 -16.22
N SER A 143 16.92 -16.62 -16.94
CA SER A 143 15.61 -16.00 -16.71
C SER A 143 14.47 -16.97 -17.11
N ASP A 144 14.82 -18.25 -17.27
CA ASP A 144 13.96 -19.39 -17.49
C ASP A 144 13.03 -19.59 -16.30
N GLY A 145 11.75 -19.81 -16.59
CA GLY A 145 10.74 -20.11 -15.58
C GLY A 145 11.11 -21.27 -14.65
N THR A 146 12.01 -22.16 -15.08
CA THR A 146 12.57 -23.25 -14.26
C THR A 146 13.39 -22.74 -13.07
N ALA A 147 14.24 -21.73 -13.25
CA ALA A 147 15.07 -21.19 -12.17
C ALA A 147 14.21 -20.43 -11.14
N ILE A 148 13.18 -19.72 -11.63
CA ILE A 148 12.20 -19.05 -10.79
C ILE A 148 11.34 -20.07 -10.04
N GLY A 149 10.87 -21.12 -10.71
CA GLY A 149 10.11 -22.21 -10.11
C GLY A 149 10.89 -22.94 -9.01
N ALA A 150 12.18 -23.19 -9.22
CA ALA A 150 13.07 -23.73 -8.20
C ALA A 150 13.17 -22.78 -6.98
N GLY A 151 13.31 -21.48 -7.21
CA GLY A 151 13.27 -20.42 -6.20
C GLY A 151 12.02 -20.47 -5.31
N LEU A 152 10.85 -20.63 -5.94
CA LEU A 152 9.56 -20.71 -5.25
C LEU A 152 9.40 -22.00 -4.44
N MET A 153 10.00 -23.11 -4.89
CA MET A 153 10.04 -24.37 -4.13
C MET A 153 11.07 -24.37 -2.99
N GLY A 154 11.73 -23.23 -2.74
CA GLY A 154 12.70 -23.06 -1.66
C GLY A 154 14.15 -23.33 -2.04
N LEU A 155 14.43 -23.66 -3.31
CA LEU A 155 15.79 -23.80 -3.82
C LEU A 155 16.31 -22.43 -4.27
N ARG A 156 17.24 -21.83 -3.52
CA ARG A 156 17.81 -20.52 -3.90
C ARG A 156 18.72 -20.64 -5.13
N THR A 157 18.27 -20.08 -6.25
CA THR A 157 18.99 -20.00 -7.53
C THR A 157 19.76 -18.68 -7.70
N ASP A 158 19.44 -17.69 -6.88
CA ASP A 158 19.94 -16.30 -6.94
C ASP A 158 21.30 -16.10 -6.25
N ALA A 159 21.60 -16.91 -5.22
CA ALA A 159 22.74 -16.67 -4.32
C ALA A 159 23.86 -17.73 -4.44
N LEU A 160 24.14 -18.20 -5.66
CA LEU A 160 25.17 -19.22 -5.88
C LEU A 160 26.61 -18.72 -5.62
N SER A 161 26.81 -17.40 -5.57
CA SER A 161 28.10 -16.72 -5.42
C SER A 161 28.56 -16.52 -3.96
N GLN A 162 27.70 -16.75 -2.96
CA GLN A 162 28.07 -16.63 -1.55
C GLN A 162 29.04 -17.75 -1.16
N SER A 163 30.34 -17.45 -0.98
CA SER A 163 31.36 -18.48 -0.73
C SER A 163 31.25 -19.15 0.64
N ASP A 164 30.61 -18.50 1.60
CA ASP A 164 30.48 -19.00 2.98
C ASP A 164 29.28 -19.96 3.13
N PRO A 165 29.52 -21.26 3.40
CA PRO A 165 28.46 -22.27 3.51
C PRO A 165 27.51 -22.06 4.70
N GLN A 166 27.94 -21.40 5.78
CA GLN A 166 27.07 -21.14 6.94
C GLN A 166 26.05 -20.03 6.63
N LEU A 167 26.48 -18.98 5.92
CA LEU A 167 25.58 -17.91 5.47
C LEU A 167 24.59 -18.41 4.42
N ARG A 168 24.99 -19.37 3.56
CA ARG A 168 24.08 -20.02 2.59
C ARG A 168 22.95 -20.81 3.27
N GLN A 169 23.21 -21.44 4.42
CA GLN A 169 22.19 -22.21 5.16
C GLN A 169 21.21 -21.33 5.95
N GLY A 170 21.64 -20.17 6.45
CA GLY A 170 20.79 -19.24 7.20
C GLY A 170 19.83 -18.40 6.32
N MET A 171 20.02 -18.42 5.00
CA MET A 171 19.22 -17.65 4.06
C MET A 171 18.01 -18.47 3.58
N SER A 172 16.80 -18.12 4.04
CA SER A 172 15.57 -18.77 3.57
C SER A 172 15.33 -18.50 2.08
N GLY A 173 14.82 -19.51 1.35
CA GLY A 173 14.30 -19.35 -0.01
C GLY A 173 12.92 -18.67 -0.02
N TYR A 174 12.29 -18.60 -1.20
CA TYR A 174 11.01 -17.89 -1.39
C TYR A 174 9.76 -18.73 -1.07
N LEU A 175 9.92 -19.90 -0.45
CA LEU A 175 8.83 -20.85 -0.19
C LEU A 175 7.75 -20.26 0.74
N LEU A 176 8.16 -19.53 1.79
CA LEU A 176 7.20 -18.95 2.72
C LEU A 176 6.36 -17.85 2.06
N GLN A 177 6.99 -17.01 1.23
CA GLN A 177 6.30 -15.99 0.46
C GLN A 177 5.34 -16.62 -0.56
N PHE A 178 5.73 -17.72 -1.20
CA PHE A 178 4.86 -18.48 -2.11
C PHE A 178 3.62 -19.02 -1.39
N GLU A 179 3.79 -19.61 -0.21
CA GLU A 179 2.68 -20.12 0.61
C GLU A 179 1.73 -18.99 1.06
N ILE A 180 2.28 -17.85 1.47
CA ILE A 180 1.47 -16.68 1.86
C ILE A 180 0.64 -16.18 0.66
N VAL A 181 1.22 -16.11 -0.54
CA VAL A 181 0.52 -15.68 -1.74
C VAL A 181 -0.56 -16.70 -2.14
N SER A 182 -0.32 -18.01 -1.99
CA SER A 182 -1.31 -19.04 -2.31
C SER A 182 -2.55 -18.93 -1.39
N VAL A 183 -2.33 -18.77 -0.09
CA VAL A 183 -3.40 -18.53 0.89
C VAL A 183 -4.10 -17.20 0.62
N HIS A 184 -3.37 -16.15 0.26
CA HIS A 184 -3.95 -14.86 -0.09
C HIS A 184 -4.89 -14.97 -1.31
N LEU A 185 -4.47 -15.68 -2.37
CA LEU A 185 -5.30 -15.91 -3.56
C LEU A 185 -6.54 -16.75 -3.23
N LEU A 186 -6.43 -17.74 -2.34
CA LEU A 186 -7.58 -18.51 -1.85
C LEU A 186 -8.59 -17.61 -1.14
N VAL A 187 -8.11 -16.74 -0.22
CA VAL A 187 -8.97 -15.79 0.50
C VAL A 187 -9.62 -14.80 -0.45
N VAL A 188 -8.88 -14.26 -1.42
CA VAL A 188 -9.41 -13.34 -2.44
C VAL A 188 -10.50 -14.03 -3.29
N LEU A 189 -10.31 -15.28 -3.69
CA LEU A 189 -11.31 -16.04 -4.44
C LEU A 189 -12.59 -16.26 -3.63
N ILE A 190 -12.46 -16.70 -2.37
CA ILE A 190 -13.62 -16.89 -1.47
C ILE A 190 -14.35 -15.56 -1.25
N GLY A 191 -13.60 -14.48 -0.98
CA GLY A 191 -14.15 -13.14 -0.77
C GLY A 191 -14.89 -12.60 -1.99
N ALA A 192 -14.29 -12.72 -3.18
CA ALA A 192 -14.92 -12.30 -4.43
C ALA A 192 -16.18 -13.12 -4.74
N ALA A 193 -16.14 -14.45 -4.55
CA ALA A 193 -17.30 -15.33 -4.78
C ALA A 193 -18.44 -15.05 -3.80
N TYR A 194 -18.12 -14.79 -2.52
CA TYR A 194 -19.10 -14.42 -1.51
C TYR A 194 -19.77 -13.08 -1.85
N LEU A 195 -18.99 -12.06 -2.23
CA LEU A 195 -19.50 -10.72 -2.55
C LEU A 195 -20.30 -10.68 -3.86
N ALA A 196 -19.93 -11.49 -4.85
CA ALA A 196 -20.66 -11.61 -6.11
C ALA A 196 -22.04 -12.28 -5.95
N ARG A 197 -22.29 -12.94 -4.80
CA ARG A 197 -23.56 -13.60 -4.52
C ARG A 197 -24.61 -12.55 -4.10
N ALA A 198 -25.36 -12.05 -5.08
CA ALA A 198 -26.44 -11.09 -4.85
C ALA A 198 -27.44 -11.62 -3.79
N ARG A 199 -27.58 -10.90 -2.67
CA ARG A 199 -28.66 -11.12 -1.71
C ARG A 199 -29.94 -10.55 -2.28
N GLN A 200 -30.82 -11.43 -2.74
CA GLN A 200 -32.18 -11.07 -3.10
C GLN A 200 -33.02 -10.96 -1.81
N HIS A 201 -32.74 -9.94 -0.99
CA HIS A 201 -33.59 -9.63 0.17
C HIS A 201 -34.72 -8.70 -0.23
N ARG A 202 -35.92 -9.21 -0.02
CA ARG A 202 -37.20 -8.73 -0.51
C ARG A 202 -37.94 -8.16 0.68
N GLU A 203 -37.90 -6.85 0.90
CA GLU A 203 -38.71 -6.20 1.94
C GLU A 203 -39.29 -4.87 1.46
N GLY A 204 -40.60 -4.89 1.20
CA GLY A 204 -41.41 -3.69 1.10
C GLY A 204 -41.80 -3.24 2.50
N HIS A 205 -41.23 -2.15 2.98
CA HIS A 205 -41.66 -1.50 4.22
C HIS A 205 -41.94 -0.02 4.00
N VAL A 206 -43.21 0.34 4.19
CA VAL A 206 -43.74 1.71 4.17
C VAL A 206 -43.10 2.50 5.32
N SER A 207 -42.27 3.49 4.99
CA SER A 207 -41.54 4.31 5.96
C SER A 207 -42.44 5.39 6.56
N ARG A 208 -42.79 5.28 7.85
CA ARG A 208 -43.26 6.42 8.66
C ARG A 208 -42.06 7.28 9.04
N ARG A 209 -42.08 8.53 8.61
CA ARG A 209 -41.02 9.53 8.83
C ARG A 209 -40.87 9.83 10.32
N ALA A 210 -39.80 9.32 10.94
CA ALA A 210 -39.37 9.74 12.27
C ALA A 210 -38.83 11.20 12.22
N PRO A 211 -38.93 11.97 13.32
CA PRO A 211 -38.43 13.34 13.36
C PRO A 211 -36.93 13.38 13.06
N GLN A 212 -36.58 14.19 12.06
CA GLN A 212 -35.22 14.31 11.52
C GLN A 212 -34.37 15.15 12.48
N VAL A 213 -33.76 14.49 13.46
CA VAL A 213 -32.68 15.10 14.26
C VAL A 213 -31.49 15.35 13.33
N ASP A 214 -30.97 16.59 13.32
CA ASP A 214 -29.96 17.08 12.37
C ASP A 214 -28.67 16.22 12.39
N SER A 215 -28.60 15.25 11.48
CA SER A 215 -27.51 14.25 11.40
C SER A 215 -26.18 14.87 10.94
N ARG A 216 -26.21 16.05 10.32
CA ARG A 216 -25.01 16.76 9.87
C ARG A 216 -24.13 17.21 11.04
N ARG A 217 -24.73 17.74 12.12
CA ARG A 217 -23.97 18.16 13.32
C ARG A 217 -23.38 16.98 14.08
N ARG A 218 -24.09 15.85 14.14
CA ARG A 218 -23.66 14.63 14.86
C ARG A 218 -22.50 13.93 14.14
N ASN A 219 -22.52 13.86 12.81
CA ASN A 219 -21.45 13.25 12.03
C ASN A 219 -20.18 14.11 12.04
N GLY A 220 -20.32 15.44 12.00
CA GLY A 220 -19.17 16.36 12.08
C GLY A 220 -18.40 16.25 13.41
N LEU A 221 -19.10 16.04 14.54
CA LEU A 221 -18.47 15.86 15.84
C LEU A 221 -17.68 14.54 15.89
N VAL A 222 -18.24 13.44 15.39
CA VAL A 222 -17.57 12.13 15.37
C VAL A 222 -16.33 12.18 14.48
N THR A 223 -16.42 12.77 13.29
CA THR A 223 -15.26 12.95 12.40
C THR A 223 -14.20 13.85 13.01
N ALA A 224 -14.59 14.96 13.66
CA ALA A 224 -13.64 15.85 14.33
C ALA A 224 -12.91 15.16 15.49
N VAL A 225 -13.62 14.38 16.31
CA VAL A 225 -13.02 13.60 17.40
C VAL A 225 -12.03 12.57 16.82
N LEU A 226 -12.43 11.78 15.81
CA LEU A 226 -11.54 10.79 15.19
C LEU A 226 -10.28 11.40 14.56
N LEU A 227 -10.39 12.57 13.93
CA LEU A 227 -9.23 13.29 13.39
C LEU A 227 -8.28 13.77 14.48
N VAL A 228 -8.80 14.24 15.63
CA VAL A 228 -7.97 14.61 16.78
C VAL A 228 -7.24 13.38 17.34
N VAL A 229 -7.92 12.24 17.45
CA VAL A 229 -7.30 10.97 17.90
C VAL A 229 -6.22 10.49 16.94
N PHE A 230 -6.47 10.57 15.64
CA PHE A 230 -5.49 10.25 14.61
C PHE A 230 -4.26 11.16 14.70
N ALA A 231 -4.45 12.47 14.85
CA ALA A 231 -3.35 13.42 15.00
C ALA A 231 -2.50 13.15 16.26
N LEU A 232 -3.13 12.75 17.36
CA LEU A 232 -2.45 12.34 18.60
C LEU A 232 -1.59 11.08 18.39
N HIS A 233 -2.12 10.04 17.75
CA HIS A 233 -1.36 8.79 17.50
C HIS A 233 -0.25 8.98 16.47
N ALA A 234 -0.50 9.72 15.38
CA ALA A 234 0.52 10.06 14.41
C ALA A 234 1.64 10.93 15.02
N GLY A 235 1.29 11.85 15.92
CA GLY A 235 2.25 12.64 16.69
C GLY A 235 3.08 11.78 17.64
N CYS A 236 2.47 10.80 18.30
CA CYS A 236 3.17 9.84 19.16
C CYS A 236 4.15 8.98 18.35
N ALA A 237 3.74 8.46 17.18
CA ALA A 237 4.61 7.72 16.28
C ALA A 237 5.83 8.55 15.84
N ALA A 238 5.61 9.79 15.42
CA ALA A 238 6.68 10.70 15.01
C ALA A 238 7.64 11.02 16.17
N ALA A 239 7.13 11.22 17.38
CA ALA A 239 7.95 11.44 18.57
C ALA A 239 8.81 10.20 18.90
N CYS A 240 8.26 9.00 18.80
CA CYS A 240 9.01 7.76 19.02
C CYS A 240 10.10 7.52 17.96
N PHE A 241 9.86 7.87 16.68
CA PHE A 241 10.84 7.69 15.61
C PHE A 241 11.94 8.77 15.57
N VAL A 242 11.59 10.04 15.82
CA VAL A 242 12.53 11.18 15.68
C VAL A 242 13.20 11.53 17.01
N GLY A 243 12.48 11.37 18.12
CA GLY A 243 12.87 11.87 19.43
C GLY A 243 13.22 10.81 20.48
N GLY A 244 13.25 9.51 20.12
CA GLY A 244 13.46 8.38 21.05
C GLY A 244 14.53 8.61 22.14
N PRO A 245 15.76 9.06 21.81
CA PRO A 245 16.80 9.33 22.82
C PRO A 245 16.48 10.47 23.78
N SER A 246 15.68 11.45 23.34
CA SER A 246 15.31 12.67 24.10
C SER A 246 14.12 12.42 25.05
N LEU A 247 13.31 11.40 24.75
CA LEU A 247 12.13 11.02 25.55
C LEU A 247 12.50 10.31 26.86
N HIS A 248 13.70 9.74 26.95
CA HIS A 248 14.25 9.16 28.19
C HIS A 248 14.28 10.16 29.36
N ALA A 249 14.42 11.45 29.09
CA ALA A 249 14.48 12.49 30.11
C ALA A 249 13.11 12.99 30.59
N ILE A 250 12.02 12.62 29.90
CA ILE A 250 10.68 13.18 30.09
C ILE A 250 9.72 12.17 30.74
N VAL A 251 9.90 10.87 30.46
CA VAL A 251 9.00 9.82 30.96
C VAL A 251 9.66 9.05 32.12
N PRO A 252 9.23 9.28 33.38
CA PRO A 252 9.81 8.60 34.53
C PRO A 252 9.53 7.08 34.48
N GLY A 253 10.56 6.25 34.65
CA GLY A 253 10.45 4.79 34.67
C GLY A 253 10.86 4.05 33.39
N LEU A 254 11.33 4.76 32.35
CA LEU A 254 11.90 4.19 31.11
C LEU A 254 13.41 4.40 30.98
N GLU A 255 14.10 4.71 32.08
CA GLU A 255 15.52 5.03 32.12
C GLU A 255 16.42 3.84 31.74
N THR A 256 15.92 2.60 31.88
CA THR A 256 16.60 1.34 31.53
C THR A 256 16.08 0.70 30.25
N ALA A 257 15.22 1.39 29.49
CA ALA A 257 14.57 0.81 28.32
C ALA A 257 15.57 0.64 27.16
N GLU A 258 15.49 -0.51 26.49
CA GLU A 258 16.40 -0.82 25.39
C GLU A 258 16.09 0.00 24.13
N SER A 259 17.15 0.31 23.36
CA SER A 259 17.08 1.21 22.18
C SER A 259 16.11 0.76 21.08
N TRP A 260 15.78 -0.54 21.01
CA TRP A 260 14.83 -1.10 20.04
C TRP A 260 13.36 -0.84 20.38
N LEU A 261 13.05 -0.43 21.62
CA LEU A 261 11.68 -0.19 22.07
C LEU A 261 11.02 0.99 21.34
N TRP A 262 11.78 2.06 21.10
CA TRP A 262 11.28 3.28 20.46
C TRP A 262 10.80 3.09 19.02
N PRO A 263 11.56 2.44 18.11
CA PRO A 263 11.05 2.13 16.78
C PRO A 263 9.89 1.14 16.80
N ALA A 264 9.85 0.18 17.75
CA ALA A 264 8.73 -0.75 17.88
C ALA A 264 7.42 -0.04 18.28
N LEU A 265 7.47 0.87 19.25
CA LEU A 265 6.33 1.72 19.63
C LEU A 265 5.91 2.66 18.50
N GLY A 266 6.89 3.22 17.76
CA GLY A 266 6.62 4.03 16.57
C GLY A 266 5.83 3.27 15.51
N VAL A 267 6.18 2.00 15.25
CA VAL A 267 5.43 1.14 14.34
C VAL A 267 4.02 0.85 14.87
N CYS A 268 3.85 0.55 16.17
CA CYS A 268 2.54 0.30 16.76
C CYS A 268 1.60 1.52 16.62
N CYS A 269 2.06 2.71 17.00
CA CYS A 269 1.31 3.96 16.85
C CYS A 269 0.96 4.28 15.38
N ALA A 270 1.83 3.93 14.43
CA ALA A 270 1.55 4.09 13.00
C ALA A 270 0.49 3.12 12.49
N VAL A 271 0.49 1.87 13.00
CA VAL A 271 -0.55 0.87 12.73
C VAL A 271 -1.90 1.35 13.29
N ASP A 272 -1.93 1.91 14.50
CA ASP A 272 -3.16 2.46 15.09
C ASP A 272 -3.71 3.65 14.29
N ALA A 273 -2.83 4.53 13.82
CA ALA A 273 -3.22 5.63 12.94
C ALA A 273 -3.83 5.11 11.61
N ALA A 274 -3.23 4.08 11.01
CA ALA A 274 -3.76 3.45 9.80
C ALA A 274 -5.12 2.76 10.06
N LEU A 275 -5.27 2.06 11.19
CA LEU A 275 -6.52 1.43 11.60
C LEU A 275 -7.63 2.46 11.86
N LEU A 276 -7.30 3.62 12.43
CA LEU A 276 -8.25 4.73 12.60
C LEU A 276 -8.73 5.29 11.24
N LEU A 277 -7.87 5.36 10.23
CA LEU A 277 -8.27 5.72 8.86
C LEU A 277 -9.22 4.68 8.24
N ILE A 278 -9.02 3.39 8.56
CA ILE A 278 -9.92 2.32 8.11
C ILE A 278 -11.26 2.38 8.87
N VAL A 279 -11.26 2.79 10.15
CA VAL A 279 -12.49 3.08 10.92
C VAL A 279 -13.27 4.27 10.33
N LEU A 280 -12.59 5.28 9.78
CA LEU A 280 -13.26 6.36 9.03
C LEU A 280 -14.00 5.84 7.79
N ASN A 281 -13.57 4.69 7.24
CA ASN A 281 -14.26 3.96 6.18
C ASN A 281 -15.30 2.92 6.69
N TRP A 282 -15.72 3.05 7.95
CA TRP A 282 -16.94 2.45 8.53
C TRP A 282 -17.06 0.91 8.48
N GLN A 283 -15.95 0.19 8.67
CA GLN A 283 -15.97 -1.29 8.73
C GLN A 283 -15.91 -1.84 10.17
N ARG A 284 -16.85 -2.74 10.55
CA ARG A 284 -16.91 -3.45 11.86
C ARG A 284 -15.58 -4.02 12.30
N TRP A 285 -14.83 -4.55 11.36
CA TRP A 285 -13.64 -5.35 11.61
C TRP A 285 -12.47 -4.49 12.10
N ALA A 286 -12.45 -3.20 11.75
CA ALA A 286 -11.41 -2.27 12.17
C ALA A 286 -11.45 -1.97 13.69
N TYR A 287 -12.63 -2.12 14.32
CA TYR A 287 -12.77 -2.03 15.77
C TYR A 287 -12.00 -3.13 16.50
N TRP A 288 -12.20 -4.38 16.08
CA TRP A 288 -11.49 -5.51 16.66
C TRP A 288 -9.98 -5.44 16.40
N ALA A 289 -9.58 -4.88 15.26
CA ALA A 289 -8.18 -4.63 14.94
C ALA A 289 -7.53 -3.60 15.88
N LEU A 290 -8.23 -2.52 16.25
CA LEU A 290 -7.73 -1.54 17.24
C LEU A 290 -7.57 -2.14 18.65
N VAL A 291 -8.50 -3.02 19.05
CA VAL A 291 -8.38 -3.76 20.33
C VAL A 291 -7.14 -4.65 20.31
N VAL A 292 -6.91 -5.37 19.21
CA VAL A 292 -5.73 -6.22 19.06
C VAL A 292 -4.45 -5.40 19.03
N ALA A 293 -4.43 -4.25 18.34
CA ALA A 293 -3.26 -3.37 18.29
C ALA A 293 -2.88 -2.81 19.67
N ALA A 294 -3.86 -2.38 20.47
CA ALA A 294 -3.63 -1.96 21.86
C ALA A 294 -3.08 -3.09 22.76
N LEU A 295 -3.53 -4.33 22.55
CA LEU A 295 -2.99 -5.51 23.25
C LEU A 295 -1.55 -5.81 22.84
N VAL A 296 -1.21 -5.63 21.55
CA VAL A 296 0.16 -5.78 21.04
C VAL A 296 1.08 -4.71 21.62
N GLU A 297 0.64 -3.46 21.69
CA GLU A 297 1.41 -2.36 22.30
C GLU A 297 1.69 -2.62 23.78
N CYS A 298 0.72 -3.16 24.53
CA CYS A 298 0.92 -3.60 25.91
C CYS A 298 1.90 -4.78 26.03
N ALA A 299 1.85 -5.74 25.10
CA ALA A 299 2.79 -6.86 25.09
C ALA A 299 4.24 -6.40 24.81
N VAL A 300 4.42 -5.41 23.92
CA VAL A 300 5.71 -4.79 23.63
C VAL A 300 6.25 -4.09 24.88
N LEU A 301 5.44 -3.27 25.56
CA LEU A 301 5.84 -2.59 26.80
C LEU A 301 6.16 -3.57 27.94
N TYR A 302 5.41 -4.68 28.05
CA TYR A 302 5.68 -5.74 29.02
C TYR A 302 7.01 -6.45 28.74
N SER A 303 7.31 -6.75 27.47
CA SER A 303 8.58 -7.39 27.08
C SER A 303 9.81 -6.53 27.37
N ALA A 304 9.66 -5.21 27.40
CA ALA A 304 10.72 -4.26 27.72
C ALA A 304 10.90 -3.99 29.22
N HIS A 305 10.22 -4.73 30.10
CA HIS A 305 10.30 -4.59 31.56
C HIS A 305 9.97 -3.16 32.05
N ALA A 306 9.12 -2.43 31.31
CA ALA A 306 8.68 -1.10 31.70
C ALA A 306 7.93 -1.15 33.04
N ALA A 307 7.97 -0.06 33.81
CA ALA A 307 7.36 -0.01 35.14
C ALA A 307 5.87 -0.45 35.10
N PRO A 308 5.38 -1.22 36.08
CA PRO A 308 4.00 -1.71 36.06
C PRO A 308 2.96 -0.58 36.00
N LEU A 309 3.31 0.61 36.49
CA LEU A 309 2.50 1.82 36.40
C LEU A 309 2.31 2.33 34.95
N THR A 310 3.31 2.21 34.08
CA THR A 310 3.20 2.63 32.67
C THR A 310 2.34 1.66 31.87
N ILE A 311 2.44 0.35 32.15
CA ILE A 311 1.62 -0.69 31.51
C ILE A 311 0.14 -0.56 31.93
N VAL A 312 -0.12 -0.30 33.20
CA VAL A 312 -1.49 -0.05 33.69
C VAL A 312 -2.04 1.26 33.14
N GLY A 313 -1.20 2.30 32.98
CA GLY A 313 -1.58 3.58 32.38
C GLY A 313 -1.98 3.46 30.90
N THR A 314 -1.25 2.68 30.10
CA THR A 314 -1.58 2.46 28.69
C THR A 314 -2.86 1.62 28.52
N LEU A 315 -3.05 0.58 29.33
CA LEU A 315 -4.30 -0.19 29.36
C LEU A 315 -5.51 0.66 29.79
N ALA A 316 -5.33 1.54 30.78
CA ALA A 316 -6.40 2.44 31.24
C ALA A 316 -6.77 3.46 30.14
N LEU A 317 -5.78 4.04 29.46
CA LEU A 317 -6.01 4.94 28.33
C LEU A 317 -6.71 4.20 27.18
N ALA A 318 -6.25 3.00 26.81
CA ALA A 318 -6.88 2.17 25.78
C ALA A 318 -8.34 1.83 26.13
N ALA A 319 -8.63 1.50 27.39
CA ALA A 319 -9.98 1.23 27.87
C ALA A 319 -10.88 2.49 27.84
N ILE A 320 -10.34 3.66 28.22
CA ILE A 320 -11.05 4.95 28.14
C ILE A 320 -11.35 5.30 26.68
N TRP A 321 -10.38 5.08 25.77
CA TRP A 321 -10.57 5.28 24.33
C TRP A 321 -11.64 4.35 23.76
N LEU A 322 -11.61 3.07 24.14
CA LEU A 322 -12.60 2.09 23.73
C LEU A 322 -14.01 2.43 24.26
N ALA A 323 -14.10 2.91 25.49
CA ALA A 323 -15.34 3.36 26.12
C ALA A 323 -15.89 4.63 25.46
N LEU A 324 -15.04 5.59 25.12
CA LEU A 324 -15.42 6.79 24.37
C LEU A 324 -15.91 6.43 22.96
N LEU A 325 -15.21 5.53 22.27
CA LEU A 325 -15.61 5.04 20.95
C LEU A 325 -16.95 4.29 21.02
N MET A 326 -17.13 3.40 22.01
CA MET A 326 -18.41 2.72 22.27
C MET A 326 -19.52 3.70 22.64
N GLY A 327 -19.23 4.72 23.42
CA GLY A 327 -20.15 5.80 23.77
C GLY A 327 -20.59 6.58 22.54
N LEU A 328 -19.66 6.95 21.67
CA LEU A 328 -19.94 7.64 20.41
C LEU A 328 -20.73 6.77 19.43
N LEU A 329 -20.43 5.47 19.35
CA LEU A 329 -21.17 4.50 18.53
C LEU A 329 -22.58 4.22 19.09
N ARG A 330 -22.78 4.28 20.41
CA ARG A 330 -24.10 4.12 21.07
C ARG A 330 -24.94 5.41 21.07
N LEU A 331 -24.32 6.58 21.10
CA LEU A 331 -24.98 7.89 20.94
C LEU A 331 -25.59 8.07 19.54
N GLY A 332 -25.24 7.20 18.59
CA GLY A 332 -25.92 7.01 17.30
C GLY A 332 -27.26 6.24 17.37
N GLY A 333 -28.05 6.39 18.44
CA GLY A 333 -29.41 5.80 18.53
C GLY A 333 -30.28 6.16 17.32
N SER A 334 -31.10 5.28 16.74
CA SER A 334 -31.91 4.17 17.26
C SER A 334 -32.19 3.14 16.15
N GLN A 335 -32.47 1.88 16.53
CA GLN A 335 -32.34 0.65 15.71
C GLN A 335 -30.88 0.37 15.41
N SER A 336 -30.37 -0.82 15.76
CA SER A 336 -28.98 -1.15 15.51
C SER A 336 -28.68 -0.86 14.05
N MET A 337 -27.85 0.15 13.79
CA MET A 337 -27.39 0.51 12.45
C MET A 337 -26.78 -0.71 11.74
N TRP A 338 -26.36 -1.70 12.55
CA TRP A 338 -26.00 -3.05 12.16
C TRP A 338 -27.11 -3.89 11.50
N ALA A 339 -28.36 -3.79 11.96
CA ALA A 339 -29.50 -4.49 11.37
C ALA A 339 -30.05 -3.81 10.11
N GLN A 340 -29.61 -2.59 9.81
CA GLN A 340 -29.91 -1.91 8.53
C GLN A 340 -28.81 -2.17 7.47
N MET A 341 -27.76 -2.90 7.83
CA MET A 341 -26.60 -3.20 6.98
C MET A 341 -26.44 -4.70 6.65
N GLU A 342 -27.34 -5.56 7.12
CA GLU A 342 -27.50 -6.95 6.63
C GLU A 342 -28.57 -7.03 5.53
#